data_AF-A0A351MNY5-F1
#
_entry.id   AF-A0A351MNY5-F1
#
_cell.length_a   1.000
_cell.length_b   1.000
_cell.length_c   1.000
_cell.angle_alpha   90.00
_cell.angle_beta   90.00
_cell.angle_gamma   90.00
#
_symmetry.space_group_name_H-M   'P 1'
#
loop_
_entity.id
_entity.type
_entity.pdbx_description
1 polymer ?
#
loop_
_entity_poly.entity_id
_entity_poly.type
_entity_poly.pdbx_seq_one_letter_code
_entity_poly.pdbx_strand_id
1 'polypeptide(L)'
;MRGRRYRRWDKSQIRQHQLLLVSVIMLGLTGMPQRYADTRPAQTIAGMFGGVENMMLVHKFFGAALTVCFLWHIVYLLLRWRSRTFRFSTIPRLVDFKDAWHLVQYLIGQRPDHPRFARYSFIEKFDYWAATGGSVLMIGTGLVIWFKATAHAVVGPTGYDVAVHLHSLESVLALVFLLIGHVYHVHVANGIWPLNMVWWSGEMSREQMEELHPNELEVLEAQGADAFAGPDGIVPTQPLPTVDADGAKAAEDE
;
A
#
# COMPACT_ATOMS: atom_id res chain seq x y z
N MET A 1 18.23 -25.42 -4.33
CA MET A 1 17.97 -24.91 -5.70
C MET A 1 17.10 -23.67 -5.58
N ARG A 2 17.26 -22.63 -6.40
CA ARG A 2 16.33 -21.48 -6.37
C ARG A 2 15.08 -21.88 -7.16
N GLY A 3 13.94 -22.03 -6.48
CA GLY A 3 12.66 -22.37 -7.11
C GLY A 3 12.16 -21.28 -8.07
N ARG A 4 11.14 -21.61 -8.88
CA ARG A 4 10.52 -20.67 -9.82
C ARG A 4 10.04 -19.42 -9.07
N ARG A 5 10.26 -18.24 -9.67
CA ARG A 5 9.89 -16.93 -9.12
C ARG A 5 8.98 -16.19 -10.08
N TYR A 6 8.03 -15.47 -9.51
CA TYR A 6 7.04 -14.69 -10.23
C TYR A 6 7.21 -13.21 -9.94
N ARG A 7 7.37 -12.41 -10.99
CA ARG A 7 7.49 -10.96 -10.86
C ARG A 7 6.13 -10.30 -10.81
N ARG A 8 5.85 -9.68 -9.66
CA ARG A 8 4.59 -8.99 -9.34
C ARG A 8 4.71 -7.49 -9.56
N TRP A 9 5.82 -6.85 -9.17
CA TRP A 9 6.01 -5.40 -9.33
C TRP A 9 7.07 -5.04 -10.38
N ASP A 10 6.86 -3.89 -11.03
CA ASP A 10 7.82 -3.29 -11.95
C ASP A 10 8.81 -2.32 -11.25
N LYS A 11 9.80 -1.82 -12.01
CA LYS A 11 10.83 -0.90 -11.49
C LYS A 11 10.28 0.49 -11.12
N SER A 12 9.10 0.88 -11.57
CA SER A 12 8.43 2.12 -11.17
C SER A 12 7.74 1.94 -9.83
N GLN A 13 6.97 0.85 -9.66
CA GLN A 13 6.30 0.50 -8.40
C GLN A 13 7.30 0.36 -7.24
N ILE A 14 8.40 -0.38 -7.44
CA ILE A 14 9.48 -0.53 -6.44
C ILE A 14 10.06 0.84 -6.03
N ARG A 15 10.41 1.71 -7.00
CA ARG A 15 11.01 3.02 -6.70
C ARG A 15 10.02 3.99 -6.06
N GLN A 16 8.76 3.98 -6.47
CA GLN A 16 7.70 4.75 -5.82
C GLN A 16 7.51 4.29 -4.38
N HIS A 17 7.47 2.99 -4.12
CA HIS A 17 7.38 2.45 -2.76
C HIS A 17 8.59 2.79 -1.90
N GLN A 18 9.81 2.70 -2.43
CA GLN A 18 11.03 3.09 -1.71
C GLN A 18 11.02 4.58 -1.34
N LEU A 19 10.60 5.45 -2.27
CA LEU A 19 10.48 6.90 -2.02
C LEU A 19 9.38 7.21 -0.99
N LEU A 20 8.23 6.53 -1.09
CA LEU A 20 7.13 6.61 -0.13
C LEU A 20 7.60 6.20 1.27
N LEU A 21 8.23 5.02 1.41
CA LEU A 21 8.73 4.47 2.67
C LEU A 21 9.69 5.44 3.36
N VAL A 22 10.72 5.92 2.66
CA VAL A 22 11.69 6.87 3.22
C VAL A 22 11.01 8.18 3.59
N SER A 23 10.10 8.70 2.76
CA SER A 23 9.39 9.95 3.04
C SER A 23 8.49 9.83 4.27
N VAL A 24 7.72 8.74 4.41
CA VAL A 24 6.86 8.48 5.58
C VAL A 24 7.66 8.36 6.86
N ILE A 25 8.77 7.60 6.86
CA ILE A 25 9.65 7.47 8.03
C ILE A 25 10.18 8.85 8.46
N MET A 26 10.71 9.63 7.52
CA MET A 26 11.27 10.95 7.82
C MET A 26 10.22 11.98 8.22
N LEU A 27 9.02 11.94 7.61
CA LEU A 27 7.88 12.77 8.01
C LEU A 27 7.38 12.41 9.41
N GLY A 28 7.36 11.13 9.77
CA GLY A 28 7.04 10.69 11.12
C GLY A 28 8.07 11.16 12.16
N LEU A 29 9.35 10.93 11.89
CA LEU A 29 10.47 11.34 12.75
C LEU A 29 10.54 12.86 12.98
N THR A 30 10.17 13.67 11.98
CA THR A 30 10.20 15.14 12.08
C THR A 30 8.85 15.76 12.46
N GLY A 31 7.73 15.07 12.22
CA GLY A 31 6.37 15.52 12.51
C GLY A 31 5.94 15.26 13.95
N MET A 32 6.20 14.06 14.48
CA MET A 32 5.82 13.69 15.85
C MET A 32 6.44 14.61 16.92
N PRO A 33 7.72 15.03 16.82
CA PRO A 33 8.29 16.00 17.76
C PRO A 33 7.61 17.37 17.76
N GLN A 34 6.98 17.80 16.65
CA GLN A 34 6.24 19.07 16.61
C GLN A 34 4.93 18.98 17.42
N ARG A 35 4.28 17.82 17.38
CA ARG A 35 3.03 17.56 18.14
C ARG A 35 3.27 17.46 19.65
N TYR A 36 4.43 16.95 20.06
CA TYR A 36 4.79 16.67 21.46
C TYR A 36 6.02 17.47 21.93
N ALA A 37 6.16 18.73 21.48
CA ALA A 37 7.37 19.54 21.60
C ALA A 37 7.79 19.86 23.06
N ASP A 38 6.86 19.79 24.00
CA ASP A 38 7.06 19.89 25.44
C ASP A 38 7.78 18.67 26.04
N THR A 39 7.78 17.53 25.34
CA THR A 39 8.37 16.28 25.83
C THR A 39 9.88 16.17 25.56
N ARG A 40 10.62 15.56 26.50
CA ARG A 40 12.06 15.31 26.38
C ARG A 40 12.46 14.47 25.15
N PRO A 41 11.71 13.43 24.73
CA PRO A 41 12.00 12.71 23.49
C PRO A 41 11.90 13.59 22.25
N ALA A 42 10.88 14.44 22.14
CA ALA A 42 10.72 15.37 21.02
C ALA A 42 11.89 16.36 20.92
N GLN A 43 12.28 16.95 22.05
CA GLN A 43 13.43 17.87 22.13
C GLN A 43 14.75 17.18 21.77
N THR A 44 14.89 15.90 22.15
CA THR A 44 16.07 15.09 21.80
C THR A 44 16.13 14.84 20.30
N ILE A 45 15.01 14.45 19.67
CA ILE A 45 14.93 14.21 18.22
C ILE A 45 15.17 15.52 17.45
N ALA A 46 14.57 16.64 17.87
CA ALA A 46 14.84 17.96 17.29
C ALA A 46 16.33 18.33 17.40
N GLY A 47 16.97 18.01 18.53
CA GLY A 47 18.42 18.17 18.72
C GLY A 47 19.28 17.31 17.79
N MET A 48 18.87 16.08 17.49
CA MET A 48 19.54 15.21 16.49
C MET A 48 19.49 15.80 15.07
N PHE A 49 18.43 16.55 14.76
CA PHE A 49 18.33 17.33 13.52
C PHE A 49 19.05 18.69 13.58
N GLY A 50 19.75 19.03 14.68
CA GLY A 50 20.43 20.32 14.84
C GLY A 50 19.50 21.49 15.21
N GLY A 51 18.28 21.21 15.66
CA GLY A 51 17.29 22.19 16.10
C GLY A 51 15.96 22.10 15.33
N VAL A 52 14.94 22.77 15.88
CA VAL A 52 13.57 22.76 15.36
C VAL A 52 13.50 23.30 13.93
N GLU A 53 14.29 24.33 13.59
CA GLU A 53 14.31 24.95 12.26
C GLU A 53 14.78 23.98 11.18
N ASN A 54 15.89 23.28 11.41
CA ASN A 54 16.40 22.29 10.44
C ASN A 54 15.54 21.02 10.41
N MET A 55 15.01 20.58 11.56
CA MET A 55 13.99 19.51 11.58
C MET A 55 12.78 19.87 10.71
N MET A 56 12.34 21.13 10.74
CA MET A 56 11.24 21.64 9.92
C MET A 56 11.60 21.78 8.43
N LEU A 57 12.84 22.11 8.11
CA LEU A 57 13.36 22.09 6.74
C LEU A 57 13.31 20.66 6.17
N VAL A 58 13.77 19.67 6.95
CA VAL A 58 13.74 18.25 6.59
C VAL A 58 12.29 17.76 6.42
N HIS A 59 11.38 18.12 7.33
CA HIS A 59 9.96 17.80 7.21
C HIS A 59 9.35 18.31 5.90
N LYS A 60 9.60 19.59 5.57
CA LYS A 60 9.15 20.21 4.31
C LYS A 60 9.74 19.53 3.07
N PHE A 61 11.03 19.20 3.10
CA PHE A 61 11.69 18.47 2.02
C PHE A 61 11.04 17.11 1.75
N PHE A 62 10.81 16.29 2.79
CA PHE A 62 10.14 15.00 2.61
C PHE A 62 8.64 15.11 2.32
N GLY A 63 7.97 16.19 2.75
CA GLY A 63 6.60 16.50 2.33
C GLY A 63 6.50 16.80 0.84
N ALA A 64 7.46 17.56 0.29
CA ALA A 64 7.59 17.79 -1.14
C ALA A 64 7.95 16.48 -1.89
N ALA A 65 8.86 15.67 -1.35
CA ALA A 65 9.23 14.37 -1.93
C ALA A 65 8.04 13.39 -1.99
N LEU A 66 7.24 13.31 -0.92
CA LEU A 66 5.99 12.54 -0.89
C LEU A 66 4.98 13.06 -1.92
N THR A 67 4.82 14.38 -2.03
CA THR A 67 3.94 15.01 -3.02
C THR A 67 4.37 14.66 -4.45
N VAL A 68 5.66 14.73 -4.76
CA VAL A 68 6.21 14.31 -6.06
C VAL A 68 6.01 12.82 -6.30
N CYS A 69 6.18 11.97 -5.27
CA CYS A 69 5.93 10.53 -5.35
C CYS A 69 4.46 10.24 -5.69
N PHE A 70 3.53 10.94 -5.04
CA PHE A 70 2.09 10.80 -5.26
C PHE A 70 1.67 11.25 -6.67
N LEU A 71 2.19 12.39 -7.15
CA LEU A 71 1.98 12.87 -8.51
C LEU A 71 2.59 11.92 -9.56
N TRP A 72 3.77 11.36 -9.30
CA TRP A 72 4.37 10.31 -10.15
C TRP A 72 3.49 9.06 -10.18
N HIS A 73 2.90 8.65 -9.04
CA HIS A 73 1.96 7.54 -9.02
C HIS A 73 0.72 7.81 -9.87
N ILE A 74 0.09 8.99 -9.77
CA ILE A 74 -1.04 9.38 -10.63
C ILE A 74 -0.66 9.32 -12.11
N VAL A 75 0.45 9.93 -12.51
CA VAL A 75 0.92 9.91 -13.92
C VAL A 75 1.19 8.48 -14.39
N TYR A 76 1.79 7.64 -13.55
CA TYR A 76 2.01 6.22 -13.81
C TYR A 76 0.69 5.47 -14.07
N LEU A 77 -0.34 5.66 -13.23
CA LEU A 77 -1.67 5.06 -13.41
C LEU A 77 -2.37 5.57 -14.68
N LEU A 78 -2.28 6.87 -14.98
CA LEU A 78 -2.87 7.45 -16.20
C LEU A 78 -2.21 6.91 -17.48
N LEU A 79 -0.88 6.75 -17.50
CA LEU A 79 -0.16 6.14 -18.62
C LEU A 79 -0.48 4.64 -18.77
N ARG A 80 -0.59 3.89 -17.66
CA ARG A 80 -1.06 2.49 -17.64
C ARG A 80 -2.45 2.39 -18.26
N TRP A 81 -3.38 3.25 -17.86
CA TRP A 81 -4.76 3.26 -18.34
C TRP A 81 -4.83 3.63 -19.82
N ARG A 82 -4.11 4.67 -20.23
CA ARG A 82 -4.02 5.12 -21.64
C ARG A 82 -3.44 4.07 -22.59
N SER A 83 -2.57 3.19 -22.10
CA SER A 83 -1.98 2.08 -22.85
C SER A 83 -2.80 0.77 -22.81
N ARG A 84 -3.96 0.76 -22.14
CA ARG A 84 -4.79 -0.44 -21.89
C ARG A 84 -4.06 -1.60 -21.20
N THR A 85 -2.91 -1.33 -20.58
CA THR A 85 -2.18 -2.31 -19.75
C THR A 85 -2.67 -2.33 -18.32
N PHE A 86 -3.34 -1.27 -17.87
CA PHE A 86 -3.90 -1.16 -16.52
C PHE A 86 -4.99 -2.18 -16.24
N ARG A 87 -4.95 -2.78 -15.04
CA ARG A 87 -6.13 -3.38 -14.44
C ARG A 87 -6.52 -2.62 -13.19
N PHE A 88 -7.82 -2.55 -12.96
CA PHE A 88 -8.44 -2.20 -11.69
C PHE A 88 -8.24 -3.31 -10.62
N SER A 89 -7.04 -3.90 -10.56
CA SER A 89 -6.68 -4.99 -9.67
C SER A 89 -6.64 -4.56 -8.20
N THR A 90 -6.39 -3.27 -7.95
CA THR A 90 -6.45 -2.63 -6.63
C THR A 90 -7.82 -2.05 -6.28
N ILE A 91 -8.79 -2.03 -7.19
CA ILE A 91 -10.15 -1.53 -6.88
C ILE A 91 -10.91 -2.59 -6.08
N PRO A 92 -11.52 -2.23 -4.93
CA PRO A 92 -12.42 -3.13 -4.19
C PRO A 92 -13.65 -3.50 -5.03
N ARG A 93 -13.97 -4.79 -5.06
CA ARG A 93 -15.14 -5.36 -5.75
C ARG A 93 -16.06 -6.03 -4.73
N LEU A 94 -17.29 -6.35 -5.13
CA LEU A 94 -18.22 -7.10 -4.26
C LEU A 94 -17.69 -8.46 -3.80
N VAL A 95 -16.75 -9.06 -4.55
CA VAL A 95 -16.04 -10.29 -4.16
C VAL A 95 -15.14 -10.07 -2.93
N ASP A 96 -14.52 -8.90 -2.80
CA ASP A 96 -13.62 -8.60 -1.67
C ASP A 96 -14.36 -8.60 -0.32
N PHE A 97 -15.66 -8.28 -0.30
CA PHE A 97 -16.52 -8.43 0.89
C PHE A 97 -16.82 -9.90 1.22
N LYS A 98 -16.97 -10.76 0.20
CA LYS A 98 -17.11 -12.21 0.40
C LYS A 98 -15.80 -12.80 0.94
N ASP A 99 -14.66 -12.39 0.40
CA ASP A 99 -13.33 -12.81 0.85
C ASP A 99 -13.06 -12.35 2.29
N ALA A 100 -13.48 -11.14 2.66
CA ALA A 100 -13.40 -10.64 4.03
C ALA A 100 -14.27 -11.43 5.01
N TRP A 101 -15.53 -11.72 4.64
CA TRP A 101 -16.40 -12.58 5.45
C TRP A 101 -15.85 -14.01 5.56
N HIS A 102 -15.32 -14.56 4.47
CA HIS A 102 -14.67 -15.86 4.46
C HIS A 102 -13.47 -15.88 5.42
N LEU A 103 -12.63 -14.83 5.43
CA LEU A 103 -11.52 -14.75 6.38
C LEU A 103 -12.01 -14.72 7.83
N VAL A 104 -13.09 -14.00 8.14
CA VAL A 104 -13.70 -14.01 9.47
C VAL A 104 -14.15 -15.42 9.85
N GLN A 105 -14.82 -16.15 8.95
CA GLN A 105 -15.26 -17.53 9.19
C GLN A 105 -14.09 -18.50 9.41
N TYR A 106 -13.00 -18.35 8.66
CA TYR A 106 -11.77 -19.12 8.86
C TYR A 106 -11.13 -18.82 10.22
N LEU A 107 -10.95 -17.54 10.58
CA LEU A 107 -10.32 -17.12 11.83
C LEU A 107 -11.10 -17.54 13.09
N ILE A 108 -12.43 -17.65 13.02
CA ILE A 108 -13.27 -18.17 14.11
C ILE A 108 -13.49 -19.70 14.06
N GLY A 109 -12.80 -20.41 13.17
CA GLY A 109 -12.86 -21.87 13.04
C GLY A 109 -14.17 -22.43 12.45
N GLN A 110 -15.01 -21.58 11.84
CA GLN A 110 -16.21 -22.02 11.12
C GLN A 110 -15.91 -22.64 9.75
N ARG A 111 -14.71 -22.40 9.21
CA ARG A 111 -14.22 -22.98 7.96
C ARG A 111 -12.77 -23.47 8.11
N PRO A 112 -12.41 -24.62 7.52
CA PRO A 112 -11.04 -25.13 7.52
C PRO A 112 -10.18 -24.52 6.40
N ASP A 113 -10.81 -24.00 5.34
CA ASP A 113 -10.15 -23.45 4.17
C ASP A 113 -9.87 -21.93 4.32
N HIS A 114 -8.65 -21.52 3.97
CA HIS A 114 -8.29 -20.12 3.92
C HIS A 114 -8.83 -19.46 2.62
N PRO A 115 -9.25 -18.19 2.64
CA PRO A 115 -9.70 -17.49 1.45
C PRO A 115 -8.67 -17.51 0.31
N ARG A 116 -9.11 -17.95 -0.86
CA ARG A 116 -8.31 -17.98 -2.08
C ARG A 116 -8.26 -16.59 -2.71
N PHE A 117 -7.29 -15.77 -2.31
CA PHE A 117 -7.17 -14.40 -2.82
C PHE A 117 -6.75 -14.32 -4.28
N ALA A 118 -7.18 -13.23 -4.94
CA ALA A 118 -6.67 -12.80 -6.23
C ALA A 118 -5.28 -12.15 -6.10
N ARG A 119 -4.80 -11.53 -7.19
CA ARG A 119 -3.54 -10.74 -7.22
C ARG A 119 -3.37 -9.77 -6.04
N TYR A 120 -4.43 -9.14 -5.58
CA TYR A 120 -4.41 -8.44 -4.29
C TYR A 120 -5.59 -8.93 -3.47
N SER A 121 -5.30 -9.34 -2.23
CA SER A 121 -6.27 -9.60 -1.17
C SER A 121 -7.05 -8.33 -0.83
N PHE A 122 -8.19 -8.48 -0.14
CA PHE A 122 -8.96 -7.32 0.32
C PHE A 122 -8.16 -6.47 1.33
N ILE A 123 -7.24 -7.09 2.10
CA ILE A 123 -6.37 -6.41 3.06
C ILE A 123 -5.35 -5.54 2.33
N GLU A 124 -4.64 -6.07 1.32
CA GLU A 124 -3.69 -5.26 0.53
C GLU A 124 -4.38 -4.12 -0.24
N LYS A 125 -5.63 -4.32 -0.68
CA LYS A 125 -6.45 -3.25 -1.26
C LYS A 125 -6.82 -2.21 -0.22
N PHE A 126 -7.21 -2.62 0.98
CA PHE A 126 -7.48 -1.72 2.09
C PHE A 126 -6.24 -0.89 2.43
N ASP A 127 -5.07 -1.52 2.57
CA ASP A 127 -3.78 -0.84 2.76
C ASP A 127 -3.49 0.16 1.65
N TYR A 128 -3.65 -0.22 0.38
CA TYR A 128 -3.47 0.66 -0.77
C TYR A 128 -4.37 1.90 -0.72
N TRP A 129 -5.67 1.73 -0.44
CA TRP A 129 -6.62 2.84 -0.40
C TRP A 129 -6.52 3.70 0.87
N ALA A 130 -6.22 3.09 2.02
CA ALA A 130 -5.94 3.82 3.25
C ALA A 130 -4.68 4.68 3.11
N ALA A 131 -3.58 4.12 2.59
CA ALA A 131 -2.35 4.89 2.32
C ALA A 131 -2.56 5.97 1.25
N THR A 132 -3.36 5.70 0.21
CA THR A 132 -3.69 6.67 -0.85
C THR A 132 -4.55 7.82 -0.30
N GLY A 133 -5.61 7.52 0.46
CA GLY A 133 -6.50 8.52 1.06
C GLY A 133 -5.79 9.36 2.12
N GLY A 134 -5.03 8.72 3.02
CA GLY A 134 -4.18 9.40 3.99
C GLY A 134 -3.12 10.28 3.32
N SER A 135 -2.52 9.85 2.21
CA SER A 135 -1.61 10.70 1.42
C SER A 135 -2.29 11.94 0.86
N VAL A 136 -3.50 11.83 0.32
CA VAL A 136 -4.28 12.99 -0.16
C VAL A 136 -4.58 13.96 0.99
N LEU A 137 -5.01 13.45 2.15
CA LEU A 137 -5.31 14.27 3.31
C LEU A 137 -4.05 14.98 3.85
N MET A 138 -2.96 14.23 4.04
CA MET A 138 -1.68 14.75 4.54
C MET A 138 -1.04 15.77 3.59
N ILE A 139 -1.04 15.52 2.27
CA ILE A 139 -0.54 16.48 1.27
C ILE A 139 -1.44 17.72 1.26
N GLY A 140 -2.76 17.56 1.19
CA GLY A 140 -3.70 18.68 1.11
C GLY A 140 -3.62 19.60 2.34
N THR A 141 -3.73 19.02 3.53
CA THR A 141 -3.60 19.78 4.80
C THR A 141 -2.19 20.33 5.00
N GLY A 142 -1.14 19.59 4.62
CA GLY A 142 0.24 20.05 4.68
C GLY A 142 0.50 21.28 3.80
N LEU A 143 -0.09 21.34 2.60
CA LEU A 143 -0.03 22.52 1.73
C LEU A 143 -0.76 23.73 2.32
N VAL A 144 -1.93 23.53 2.94
CA VAL A 144 -2.66 24.60 3.66
C VAL A 144 -1.82 25.18 4.80
N ILE A 145 -1.13 24.32 5.56
CA ILE A 145 -0.26 24.74 6.67
C ILE A 145 0.99 25.46 6.14
N TRP A 146 1.62 24.94 5.08
CA TRP A 146 2.83 25.51 4.48
C TRP A 146 2.57 26.92 3.93
N PHE A 147 1.46 27.13 3.22
CA PHE A 147 1.13 28.42 2.59
C PHE A 147 0.15 29.26 3.43
N LYS A 148 0.41 29.39 4.73
CA LYS A 148 -0.46 30.05 5.73
C LYS A 148 -1.15 31.34 5.25
N ALA A 149 -0.42 32.27 4.63
CA ALA A 149 -0.99 33.54 4.16
C ALA A 149 -2.07 33.32 3.08
N THR A 150 -1.77 32.47 2.08
CA THR A 150 -2.72 32.08 1.03
C THR A 150 -3.87 31.27 1.61
N ALA A 151 -3.60 30.36 2.54
CA ALA A 151 -4.63 29.57 3.22
C ALA A 151 -5.64 30.44 3.98
N HIS A 152 -5.17 31.42 4.76
CA HIS A 152 -6.04 32.38 5.45
C HIS A 152 -6.93 33.17 4.48
N ALA A 153 -6.46 33.44 3.26
CA ALA A 153 -7.24 34.13 2.22
C ALA A 153 -8.24 33.22 1.49
N VAL A 154 -7.92 31.94 1.30
CA VAL A 154 -8.74 30.98 0.51
C VAL A 154 -9.72 30.17 1.36
N VAL A 155 -9.29 29.67 2.52
CA VAL A 155 -10.11 28.82 3.42
C VAL A 155 -10.46 29.49 4.76
N GLY A 156 -9.98 30.72 4.98
CA GLY A 156 -10.18 31.46 6.22
C GLY A 156 -9.35 30.92 7.42
N PRO A 157 -9.30 31.66 8.54
CA PRO A 157 -8.60 31.21 9.75
C PRO A 157 -9.14 29.87 10.28
N THR A 158 -10.47 29.71 10.33
CA THR A 158 -11.09 28.46 10.80
C THR A 158 -10.74 27.26 9.91
N GLY A 159 -10.67 27.43 8.59
CA GLY A 159 -10.26 26.37 7.67
C GLY A 159 -8.78 25.99 7.84
N TYR A 160 -7.91 26.97 8.13
CA TYR A 160 -6.52 26.73 8.49
C TYR A 160 -6.41 25.95 9.80
N ASP A 161 -7.13 26.35 10.85
CA ASP A 161 -7.10 25.66 12.15
C ASP A 161 -7.62 24.22 12.06
N VAL A 162 -8.67 23.99 11.26
CA VAL A 162 -9.16 22.64 10.95
C VAL A 162 -8.09 21.81 10.22
N ALA A 163 -7.40 22.39 9.24
CA ALA A 163 -6.31 21.70 8.54
C ALA A 163 -5.15 21.33 9.48
N VAL A 164 -4.76 22.21 10.41
CA VAL A 164 -3.75 21.91 11.45
C VAL A 164 -4.18 20.74 12.32
N HIS A 165 -5.43 20.72 12.80
CA HIS A 165 -5.94 19.63 13.63
C HIS A 165 -6.02 18.31 12.86
N LEU A 166 -6.56 18.33 11.64
CA LEU A 166 -6.68 17.13 10.80
C LEU A 166 -5.30 16.56 10.43
N HIS A 167 -4.33 17.39 10.03
CA HIS A 167 -2.97 16.95 9.75
C HIS A 167 -2.31 16.29 10.96
N SER A 168 -2.49 16.89 12.14
CA SER A 168 -1.91 16.37 13.38
C SER A 168 -2.56 15.06 13.84
N LEU A 169 -3.88 14.91 13.71
CA LEU A 169 -4.57 13.66 14.03
C LEU A 169 -4.25 12.56 13.00
N GLU A 170 -4.32 12.87 11.71
CA GLU A 170 -4.02 11.93 10.62
C GLU A 170 -2.56 11.44 10.70
N SER A 171 -1.60 12.29 11.06
CA SER A 171 -0.20 11.85 11.24
C SER A 171 -0.05 10.73 12.27
N VAL A 172 -0.85 10.74 13.36
CA VAL A 172 -0.84 9.68 14.37
C VAL A 172 -1.52 8.43 13.82
N LEU A 173 -2.69 8.59 13.17
CA LEU A 173 -3.43 7.48 12.56
C LEU A 173 -2.59 6.77 11.49
N ALA A 174 -1.97 7.52 10.58
CA ALA A 174 -1.11 7.03 9.52
C ALA A 174 0.13 6.32 10.06
N LEU A 175 0.77 6.81 11.12
CA LEU A 175 1.91 6.12 11.73
C LEU A 175 1.51 4.81 12.42
N VAL A 176 0.40 4.79 13.16
CA VAL A 176 -0.13 3.56 13.76
C VAL A 176 -0.51 2.55 12.66
N PHE A 177 -1.21 3.02 11.64
CA PHE A 177 -1.65 2.18 10.52
C PHE A 177 -0.47 1.60 9.73
N LEU A 178 0.51 2.42 9.36
CA LEU A 178 1.62 1.99 8.51
C LEU A 178 2.69 1.20 9.28
N LEU A 179 2.99 1.55 10.54
CA LEU A 179 4.04 0.87 11.31
C LEU A 179 3.56 -0.39 12.04
N ILE A 180 2.27 -0.46 12.41
CA ILE A 180 1.70 -1.62 13.09
C ILE A 180 0.85 -2.43 12.12
N GLY A 181 -0.19 -1.84 11.54
CA GLY A 181 -1.13 -2.55 10.65
C GLY A 181 -0.47 -3.11 9.39
N HIS A 182 0.01 -2.23 8.51
CA HIS A 182 0.61 -2.60 7.23
C HIS A 182 1.82 -3.53 7.38
N VAL A 183 2.78 -3.19 8.26
CA VAL A 183 3.95 -4.04 8.53
C VAL A 183 3.51 -5.42 9.06
N TYR A 184 2.54 -5.49 9.97
CA TYR A 184 2.03 -6.77 10.44
C TYR A 184 1.41 -7.58 9.29
N HIS A 185 0.44 -7.01 8.56
CA HIS A 185 -0.28 -7.74 7.51
C HIS A 185 0.61 -8.17 6.34
N VAL A 186 1.52 -7.31 5.87
CA VAL A 186 2.32 -7.55 4.66
C VAL A 186 3.64 -8.26 4.95
N HIS A 187 4.19 -8.17 6.17
CA HIS A 187 5.49 -8.76 6.49
C HIS A 187 5.49 -9.80 7.62
N VAL A 188 4.45 -9.92 8.45
CA VAL A 188 4.48 -10.80 9.65
C VAL A 188 3.37 -11.85 9.67
N ALA A 189 2.12 -11.47 9.38
CA ALA A 189 0.92 -12.25 9.68
C ALA A 189 0.91 -13.65 9.01
N ASN A 190 1.40 -13.74 7.78
CA ASN A 190 1.39 -14.97 6.98
C ASN A 190 2.75 -15.69 6.99
N GLY A 191 3.48 -15.67 8.11
CA GLY A 191 4.75 -16.41 8.25
C GLY A 191 5.93 -15.94 7.37
N ILE A 192 5.80 -14.79 6.69
CA ILE A 192 6.75 -14.28 5.67
C ILE A 192 8.03 -13.71 6.31
N TRP A 193 8.80 -14.54 7.00
CA TRP A 193 9.95 -14.11 7.77
C TRP A 193 11.19 -13.81 6.89
N PRO A 194 11.94 -12.70 7.12
CA PRO A 194 11.65 -11.61 8.05
C PRO A 194 10.81 -10.47 7.41
N LEU A 195 10.75 -10.40 6.09
CA LEU A 195 9.99 -9.43 5.31
C LEU A 195 9.57 -10.05 3.96
N ASN A 196 8.34 -9.77 3.52
CA ASN A 196 7.96 -9.92 2.11
C ASN A 196 8.89 -9.06 1.23
N MET A 197 9.57 -9.66 0.25
CA MET A 197 10.60 -8.99 -0.56
C MET A 197 10.07 -8.29 -1.83
N VAL A 198 8.76 -8.36 -2.11
CA VAL A 198 8.17 -7.75 -3.33
C VAL A 198 8.42 -6.24 -3.39
N TRP A 199 8.49 -5.52 -2.27
CA TRP A 199 8.80 -4.08 -2.28
C TRP A 199 10.23 -3.73 -2.70
N TRP A 200 11.15 -4.72 -2.69
CA TRP A 200 12.55 -4.55 -3.05
C TRP A 200 12.91 -5.20 -4.39
N SER A 201 12.58 -6.48 -4.57
CA SER A 201 12.86 -7.23 -5.82
C SER A 201 11.75 -7.12 -6.86
N GLY A 202 10.51 -6.89 -6.41
CA GLY A 202 9.30 -7.10 -7.22
C GLY A 202 8.93 -8.55 -7.44
N GLU A 203 9.59 -9.50 -6.78
CA GLU A 203 9.44 -10.95 -7.00
C GLU A 203 8.97 -11.70 -5.76
N MET A 204 8.23 -12.78 -5.98
CA MET A 204 7.74 -13.72 -4.98
C MET A 204 8.07 -15.17 -5.42
N SER A 205 8.31 -16.09 -4.50
CA SER A 205 8.54 -17.51 -4.85
C SER A 205 7.25 -18.22 -5.23
N ARG A 206 7.34 -19.40 -5.86
CA ARG A 206 6.16 -20.24 -6.14
C ARG A 206 5.40 -20.59 -4.85
N GLU A 207 6.10 -21.02 -3.79
CA GLU A 207 5.45 -21.41 -2.54
C GLU A 207 4.68 -20.22 -1.93
N GLN A 208 5.28 -19.03 -1.91
CA GLN A 208 4.63 -17.81 -1.44
C GLN A 208 3.44 -17.39 -2.31
N MET A 209 3.50 -17.60 -3.63
CA MET A 209 2.38 -17.35 -4.53
C MET A 209 1.23 -18.33 -4.29
N GLU A 210 1.53 -19.59 -3.98
CA GLU A 210 0.56 -20.65 -3.71
C GLU A 210 -0.18 -20.42 -2.38
N GLU A 211 0.54 -20.00 -1.34
CA GLU A 211 -0.01 -19.67 -0.02
C GLU A 211 -0.83 -18.36 -0.03
N LEU A 212 -0.33 -17.30 -0.66
CA LEU A 212 -0.89 -15.95 -0.52
C LEU A 212 -1.82 -15.53 -1.67
N HIS A 213 -1.56 -16.02 -2.89
CA HIS A 213 -2.24 -15.59 -4.12
C HIS A 213 -2.53 -16.76 -5.08
N PRO A 214 -3.15 -17.87 -4.62
CA PRO A 214 -3.31 -19.08 -5.41
C PRO A 214 -4.01 -18.83 -6.76
N ASN A 215 -5.01 -17.95 -6.80
CA ASN A 215 -5.73 -17.63 -8.03
C ASN A 215 -4.89 -16.80 -9.02
N GLU A 216 -3.87 -16.07 -8.56
CA GLU A 216 -2.90 -15.47 -9.49
C GLU A 216 -1.95 -16.56 -9.99
N LEU A 217 -1.45 -17.45 -9.12
CA LEU A 217 -0.53 -18.53 -9.51
C LEU A 217 -1.13 -19.43 -10.61
N GLU A 218 -2.35 -19.93 -10.43
CA GLU A 218 -3.03 -20.77 -11.42
C GLU A 218 -3.14 -20.11 -12.79
N VAL A 219 -3.45 -18.80 -12.83
CA VAL A 219 -3.55 -18.04 -14.09
C VAL A 219 -2.19 -17.88 -14.76
N LEU A 220 -1.10 -17.71 -14.00
CA LEU A 220 0.26 -17.63 -14.54
C LEU A 220 0.75 -18.98 -15.06
N GLU A 221 0.47 -20.07 -14.34
CA GLU A 221 0.89 -21.43 -14.72
C GLU A 221 0.08 -21.95 -15.93
N ALA A 222 -1.23 -21.71 -15.97
CA ALA A 222 -2.09 -22.07 -17.11
C ALA A 222 -1.74 -21.31 -18.41
N GLN A 223 -1.11 -20.13 -18.30
CA GLN A 223 -0.66 -19.32 -19.44
C GLN A 223 0.79 -19.61 -19.87
N GLY A 224 1.45 -20.61 -19.26
CA GLY A 224 2.84 -20.97 -19.56
C GLY A 224 3.83 -19.83 -19.29
N ALA A 225 3.47 -18.90 -18.41
CA ALA A 225 4.13 -17.61 -18.32
C ALA A 225 5.34 -17.65 -17.38
N ASP A 226 6.50 -17.97 -17.95
CA ASP A 226 7.76 -17.90 -17.22
C ASP A 226 8.08 -16.45 -16.79
N ALA A 227 7.99 -16.23 -15.48
CA ALA A 227 8.54 -15.13 -14.69
C ALA A 227 7.92 -13.71 -14.79
N PHE A 228 7.16 -13.30 -15.81
CA PHE A 228 6.62 -11.92 -15.88
C PHE A 228 5.09 -11.82 -16.03
N ALA A 229 4.41 -11.60 -14.88
CA ALA A 229 3.00 -11.25 -14.85
C ALA A 229 2.73 -9.79 -15.29
N GLY A 230 3.74 -8.93 -15.36
CA GLY A 230 3.52 -7.50 -15.47
C GLY A 230 2.96 -6.86 -14.19
N PRO A 231 2.91 -5.51 -14.16
CA PRO A 231 2.50 -4.73 -12.98
C PRO A 231 1.00 -4.79 -12.67
N ASP A 232 0.19 -5.38 -13.56
CA ASP A 232 -1.28 -5.49 -13.47
C ASP A 232 -1.80 -6.93 -13.64
N GLY A 233 -0.90 -7.91 -13.73
CA GLY A 233 -1.20 -9.30 -14.13
C GLY A 233 -1.20 -9.47 -15.65
N ILE A 234 -0.95 -10.68 -16.15
CA ILE A 234 -0.83 -10.93 -17.61
C ILE A 234 -2.12 -10.49 -18.27
N VAL A 235 -2.04 -9.68 -19.33
CA VAL A 235 -3.21 -9.29 -20.13
C VAL A 235 -3.79 -10.56 -20.76
N PRO A 236 -4.93 -11.07 -20.29
CA PRO A 236 -5.53 -12.25 -20.88
C PRO A 236 -6.03 -11.81 -22.26
N THR A 237 -5.52 -12.44 -23.31
CA THR A 237 -6.03 -12.24 -24.68
C THR A 237 -7.43 -12.85 -24.87
N GLN A 238 -7.92 -13.58 -23.85
CA GLN A 238 -9.23 -14.19 -23.73
C GLN A 238 -9.77 -13.95 -22.30
N PRO A 239 -11.08 -13.79 -22.09
CA PRO A 239 -11.66 -13.76 -20.74
C PRO A 239 -11.24 -14.99 -19.93
N LEU A 240 -11.01 -14.83 -18.62
CA LEU A 240 -10.84 -15.98 -17.74
C LEU A 240 -12.12 -16.84 -17.79
N PRO A 241 -12.02 -18.18 -17.89
CA PRO A 241 -13.17 -19.04 -17.67
C PRO A 241 -13.75 -18.73 -16.30
N THR A 242 -15.07 -18.61 -16.20
CA THR A 242 -15.73 -18.72 -14.91
C THR A 242 -15.54 -20.14 -14.44
N VAL A 243 -14.67 -20.34 -13.44
CA VAL A 243 -14.62 -21.61 -12.71
C VAL A 243 -15.84 -21.61 -11.80
N ASP A 244 -16.98 -21.95 -12.40
CA ASP A 244 -18.19 -22.26 -11.68
C ASP A 244 -17.94 -23.50 -10.81
N ALA A 245 -18.55 -23.54 -9.63
CA ALA A 245 -18.18 -24.46 -8.54
C ALA A 245 -18.40 -25.96 -8.85
N ASP A 246 -18.99 -26.28 -10.00
CA ASP A 246 -19.26 -27.64 -10.45
C ASP A 246 -18.04 -28.34 -11.09
N GLY A 247 -17.00 -27.60 -11.47
CA GLY A 247 -15.79 -28.17 -12.10
C GLY A 247 -14.98 -29.13 -11.21
N ALA A 248 -15.20 -29.11 -9.89
CA ALA A 248 -14.51 -29.98 -8.94
C ALA A 248 -15.04 -31.43 -8.90
N LYS A 249 -16.17 -31.73 -9.56
CA LYS A 249 -16.80 -33.07 -9.54
C LYS A 249 -16.45 -33.99 -10.71
N ALA A 250 -15.77 -33.48 -11.75
CA ALA A 250 -15.50 -34.25 -12.96
C ALA A 250 -14.15 -35.00 -12.96
N ALA A 251 -13.36 -34.89 -11.88
CA ALA A 251 -12.00 -35.44 -11.78
C ALA A 251 -11.89 -36.65 -10.82
N GLU A 252 -13.01 -37.20 -10.34
CA GLU A 252 -13.04 -38.37 -9.46
C GLU A 252 -13.63 -39.64 -10.16
N ASP A 253 -14.08 -39.53 -11.42
CA ASP A 253 -14.79 -40.58 -12.17
C ASP A 253 -14.09 -41.04 -13.49
N GLU A 254 -12.78 -40.76 -13.67
CA GLU A 254 -11.92 -41.36 -14.72
C GLU A 254 -10.68 -42.10 -14.15
#